data_AF-A0A7S3JGZ7-F1
#
_entry.id   AF-A0A7S3JGZ7-F1
#
_cell.length_a   1.000
_cell.length_b   1.000
_cell.length_c   1.000
_cell.angle_alpha   90.00
_cell.angle_beta   90.00
_cell.angle_gamma   90.00
#
_symmetry.space_group_name_H-M   'P 1'
#
loop_
_entity.id
_entity.type
_entity.pdbx_description
1 polymer ?
#
loop_
_entity_poly.entity_id
_entity_poly.type
_entity_poly.pdbx_seq_one_letter_code
_entity_poly.pdbx_strand_id
1 'polypeptide(L)'
;RDLHGNVDHIGDQVPVDYCSHLIIAATADTMDKDDLFIYHSASSSRNPITWIQTLRYFWPYVARNVFEKKIQYPNFDMYQNKKMFEVSFLLKRKIPSKMYYYLAKLIGNQTMKK
;
A
#
# COMPACT_ATOMS: atom_id res chain seq x y z
N ARG A 1 -7.42 3.27 3.18
CA ARG A 1 -7.04 1.85 3.13
C ARG A 1 -6.80 1.42 4.55
N ASP A 2 -7.62 0.50 5.01
CA ASP A 2 -7.54 -0.05 6.36
C ASP A 2 -6.57 -1.24 6.32
N LEU A 3 -5.70 -1.36 7.32
CA LEU A 3 -4.81 -2.49 7.52
C LEU A 3 -4.85 -2.96 8.97
N HIS A 4 -4.71 -4.27 9.19
CA HIS A 4 -4.41 -4.81 10.52
C HIS A 4 -2.92 -4.60 10.78
N GLY A 5 -2.58 -3.87 11.84
CA GLY A 5 -1.19 -3.63 12.24
C GLY A 5 -1.06 -2.57 13.33
N ASN A 6 0.18 -2.15 13.60
CA ASN A 6 0.49 -1.07 14.52
C ASN A 6 1.24 0.07 13.81
N VAL A 7 0.72 1.29 13.91
CA VAL A 7 1.33 2.48 13.30
C VAL A 7 2.70 2.82 13.90
N ASP A 8 2.97 2.36 15.12
CA ASP A 8 4.24 2.60 15.82
C ASP A 8 5.33 1.61 15.42
N HIS A 9 5.00 0.58 14.64
CA HIS A 9 6.01 -0.34 14.10
C HIS A 9 6.78 0.31 12.95
N ILE A 10 8.04 -0.12 12.80
CA ILE A 10 8.91 0.25 11.68
C ILE A 10 8.24 -0.20 10.38
N GLY A 11 8.07 0.74 9.45
CA GLY A 11 7.57 0.49 8.11
C GLY A 11 8.65 0.86 7.11
N ASP A 12 9.26 -0.13 6.47
CA ASP A 12 10.35 0.12 5.54
C ASP A 12 9.84 0.79 4.26
N GLN A 13 10.23 2.06 4.04
CA GLN A 13 9.81 2.85 2.89
C GLN A 13 10.97 2.91 1.89
N VAL A 14 11.04 1.93 0.99
CA VAL A 14 12.09 1.84 -0.01
C VAL A 14 11.53 2.23 -1.39
N PRO A 15 12.10 3.24 -2.07
CA PRO A 15 11.64 3.58 -3.41
C PRO A 15 11.85 2.42 -4.38
N VAL A 16 10.91 2.23 -5.29
CA VAL A 16 10.91 1.11 -6.24
C VAL A 16 12.16 1.10 -7.14
N ASP A 17 12.73 2.26 -7.42
CA ASP A 17 13.95 2.40 -8.22
C ASP A 17 15.15 1.72 -7.54
N TYR A 18 15.30 1.86 -6.21
CA TYR A 18 16.35 1.17 -5.46
C TYR A 18 16.19 -0.34 -5.51
N CYS A 19 14.96 -0.84 -5.36
CA CYS A 19 14.69 -2.28 -5.49
C CYS A 19 14.99 -2.78 -6.90
N SER A 20 14.63 -2.01 -7.92
CA SER A 20 14.86 -2.37 -9.33
C SER A 20 16.35 -2.39 -9.67
N HIS A 21 17.09 -1.36 -9.26
CA HIS A 21 18.54 -1.32 -9.41
C HIS A 21 19.24 -2.47 -8.68
N LEU A 22 18.77 -2.83 -7.48
CA LEU A 22 19.32 -3.97 -6.75
C LEU A 22 19.12 -5.28 -7.51
N ILE A 23 17.95 -5.51 -8.10
CA ILE A 23 17.68 -6.73 -8.88
C ILE A 23 18.64 -6.83 -10.08
N ILE A 24 18.84 -5.74 -10.81
CA ILE A 24 19.76 -5.70 -11.96
C ILE A 24 21.20 -5.96 -11.51
N ALA A 25 21.65 -5.26 -10.47
CA ALA A 25 23.00 -5.40 -9.95
C ALA A 25 23.27 -6.80 -9.38
N ALA A 26 22.32 -7.34 -8.61
CA ALA A 26 22.40 -8.69 -8.05
C ALA A 26 22.50 -9.74 -9.16
N THR A 27 21.67 -9.62 -10.21
CA THR A 27 21.68 -10.55 -11.34
C THR A 27 23.04 -10.56 -12.06
N ALA A 28 23.65 -9.38 -12.25
CA ALA A 28 24.98 -9.27 -12.83
C ALA A 28 26.06 -9.86 -11.91
N ASP A 29 25.97 -9.60 -10.60
CA ASP A 29 26.95 -10.10 -9.62
C ASP A 29 26.88 -11.63 -9.43
N THR A 30 25.73 -12.26 -9.66
CA THR A 30 25.54 -13.71 -9.48
C THR A 30 25.64 -14.53 -10.77
N MET A 31 25.87 -13.91 -11.93
CA MET A 31 25.75 -14.57 -13.24
C MET A 31 26.60 -15.84 -13.39
N ASP A 32 27.79 -15.86 -12.81
CA ASP A 32 28.74 -16.97 -12.89
C ASP A 32 29.00 -17.65 -11.53
N LYS A 33 28.06 -17.51 -10.58
CA LYS A 33 28.20 -18.07 -9.23
C LYS A 33 27.09 -19.12 -8.98
N ASP A 34 27.48 -20.29 -8.50
CA ASP A 34 26.55 -21.41 -8.19
C ASP A 34 25.97 -21.34 -6.76
N ASP A 35 26.34 -20.32 -5.97
CA ASP A 35 25.86 -20.15 -4.61
C ASP A 35 24.56 -19.32 -4.55
N LEU A 36 23.75 -19.55 -3.51
CA LEU A 36 22.57 -18.74 -3.21
C LEU A 36 22.98 -17.44 -2.50
N PHE A 37 22.88 -16.31 -3.22
CA PHE A 37 23.10 -14.98 -2.63
C PHE A 37 21.77 -14.32 -2.23
N ILE A 38 21.77 -13.69 -1.05
CA ILE A 38 20.63 -12.93 -0.54
C ILE A 38 21.02 -11.45 -0.48
N TYR A 39 20.30 -10.61 -1.22
CA TYR A 39 20.47 -9.16 -1.21
C TYR A 39 19.24 -8.50 -0.58
N HIS A 40 19.46 -7.50 0.27
CA HIS A 40 18.41 -6.76 0.95
C HIS A 40 18.35 -5.30 0.47
N SER A 41 17.15 -4.86 0.06
CA SER A 41 16.83 -3.45 -0.10
C SER A 41 15.95 -3.03 1.07
N ALA A 42 16.59 -2.60 2.16
CA ALA A 42 15.92 -2.25 3.41
C ALA A 42 16.56 -1.00 4.01
N SER A 43 15.75 -0.08 4.53
CA SER A 43 16.19 1.13 5.25
C SER A 43 16.14 0.96 6.78
N SER A 44 15.38 -0.03 7.26
CA SER A 44 15.04 -0.25 8.66
C SER A 44 16.25 -0.42 9.60
N SER A 45 17.37 -0.94 9.12
CA SER A 45 18.58 -1.15 9.94
C SER A 45 19.41 0.10 10.19
N ARG A 46 19.31 1.12 9.33
CA ARG A 46 20.13 2.35 9.43
C ARG A 46 19.30 3.57 9.78
N ASN A 47 18.11 3.70 9.21
CA ASN A 47 17.22 4.83 9.39
C ASN A 47 15.78 4.32 9.59
N PRO A 48 15.46 3.71 10.75
CA PRO A 48 14.13 3.18 10.99
C PRO A 48 13.11 4.33 11.01
N ILE A 49 12.10 4.22 10.15
CA ILE A 49 10.94 5.11 10.13
C ILE A 49 9.70 4.28 10.46
N THR A 50 8.86 4.79 11.35
CA THR A 50 7.59 4.15 11.68
C THR A 50 6.51 4.48 10.67
N TRP A 51 5.44 3.68 10.61
CA TRP A 51 4.28 4.00 9.77
C TRP A 51 3.69 5.37 10.13
N ILE A 52 3.60 5.72 11.40
CA ILE A 52 3.07 7.03 11.83
C ILE A 52 3.95 8.19 11.36
N GLN A 53 5.27 8.04 11.39
CA GLN A 53 6.20 9.05 10.86
C GLN A 53 6.05 9.19 9.35
N THR A 54 5.94 8.08 8.63
CA THR A 54 5.71 8.08 7.18
C THR A 54 4.44 8.86 6.82
N LEU A 55 3.32 8.56 7.49
CA LEU A 55 2.05 9.24 7.28
C LEU A 55 2.14 10.74 7.60
N ARG A 56 2.89 11.12 8.63
CA ARG A 56 3.12 12.52 9.01
C ARG A 56 3.82 13.31 7.91
N TYR A 57 4.76 12.70 7.19
CA TYR A 57 5.43 13.36 6.04
C TYR A 57 4.58 13.30 4.76
N PHE A 58 3.89 12.19 4.53
CA PHE A 58 3.11 11.94 3.33
C PHE A 58 1.85 12.81 3.24
N TRP A 59 1.08 12.92 4.32
CA TRP A 59 -0.21 13.62 4.26
C TRP A 59 -0.13 15.10 3.90
N PRO A 60 0.78 15.91 4.47
CA PRO A 60 0.94 17.31 4.08
C PRO A 60 1.36 17.47 2.62
N TYR A 61 2.12 16.52 2.07
CA TYR A 61 2.49 16.54 0.65
C TYR A 61 1.26 16.32 -0.23
N VAL A 62 0.45 15.30 0.04
CA VAL A 62 -0.76 15.00 -0.72
C VAL A 62 -1.82 16.10 -0.59
N ALA A 63 -1.97 16.69 0.60
CA ALA A 63 -2.91 17.78 0.82
C ALA A 63 -2.58 19.02 -0.01
N ARG A 64 -1.28 19.28 -0.25
CA ARG A 64 -0.81 20.39 -1.11
C ARG A 64 -0.85 20.05 -2.60
N ASN A 65 -0.59 18.80 -2.96
CA ASN A 65 -0.51 18.33 -4.34
C ASN A 65 -1.73 17.48 -4.69
N VAL A 66 -2.88 18.14 -4.78
CA VAL A 66 -4.14 17.49 -5.10
C VAL A 66 -4.12 16.96 -6.54
N PHE A 67 -4.42 15.67 -6.71
CA PHE A 67 -4.61 15.09 -8.03
C PHE A 67 -5.83 15.69 -8.74
N GLU A 68 -5.67 16.10 -10.00
CA GLU A 68 -6.72 16.71 -10.83
C GLU A 68 -7.99 15.84 -10.87
N LYS A 69 -7.82 14.52 -10.98
CA LYS A 69 -8.91 13.53 -11.08
C LYS A 69 -9.22 12.83 -9.76
N LYS A 70 -9.00 13.49 -8.61
CA LYS A 70 -9.32 12.85 -7.32
C LYS A 70 -10.83 12.60 -7.20
N ILE A 71 -11.20 11.37 -6.86
CA ILE A 71 -12.57 11.03 -6.45
C ILE A 71 -12.71 11.19 -4.94
N GLN A 72 -11.64 10.91 -4.21
CA GLN A 72 -11.58 11.01 -2.75
C GLN A 72 -10.12 11.30 -2.33
N TYR A 73 -9.95 11.99 -1.20
CA TYR A 73 -8.63 12.03 -0.56
C TYR A 73 -8.21 10.62 -0.16
N PRO A 74 -6.93 10.26 -0.32
CA PRO A 74 -6.47 9.01 0.23
C PRO A 74 -6.62 9.09 1.75
N ASN A 75 -7.06 7.98 2.34
CA ASN A 75 -7.04 7.78 3.78
C ASN A 75 -6.25 6.50 4.04
N PHE A 76 -5.57 6.40 5.17
CA PHE A 76 -4.88 5.20 5.62
C PHE A 76 -5.04 5.08 7.14
N ASP A 77 -5.68 3.98 7.54
CA ASP A 77 -5.95 3.67 8.93
C ASP A 77 -5.32 2.30 9.24
N MET A 78 -4.66 2.18 10.39
CA MET A 78 -4.13 0.91 10.86
C MET A 78 -4.75 0.57 12.21
N TYR A 79 -5.29 -0.65 12.32
CA TYR A 79 -6.01 -1.11 13.48
C TYR A 79 -5.21 -2.23 14.13
N GLN A 80 -4.84 -2.11 15.41
CA GLN A 80 -4.12 -3.16 16.13
C GLN A 80 -5.03 -4.37 16.43
N ASN A 81 -6.30 -4.10 16.74
CA ASN A 81 -7.29 -5.14 17.02
C ASN A 81 -7.89 -5.70 15.72
N LYS A 82 -7.77 -7.01 15.53
CA LYS A 82 -8.30 -7.74 14.36
C LYS A 82 -9.80 -7.55 14.16
N LYS A 83 -10.61 -7.58 15.23
CA LYS A 83 -12.07 -7.41 15.13
C LYS A 83 -12.43 -6.01 14.64
N MET A 84 -11.73 -4.98 15.13
CA MET A 84 -11.92 -3.60 14.67
C MET A 84 -11.55 -3.43 13.21
N PHE A 85 -10.44 -4.05 12.78
CA PHE A 85 -10.08 -4.11 11.37
C PHE A 85 -11.18 -4.77 10.52
N GLU A 86 -11.68 -5.94 10.93
CA GLU A 86 -12.71 -6.68 10.20
C GLU A 86 -14.02 -5.88 10.08
N VAL A 87 -14.45 -5.22 11.15
CA VAL A 87 -15.63 -4.34 11.15
C VAL A 87 -15.41 -3.16 10.20
N SER A 88 -14.26 -2.47 10.31
CA SER A 88 -13.92 -1.34 9.42
C SER A 88 -13.89 -1.77 7.96
N PHE A 89 -13.25 -2.91 7.67
CA PHE A 89 -13.18 -3.49 6.33
C PHE A 89 -14.57 -3.85 5.78
N LEU A 90 -15.43 -4.46 6.60
CA LEU A 90 -16.79 -4.81 6.21
C LEU A 90 -17.59 -3.56 5.82
N LEU A 91 -17.58 -2.54 6.68
CA LEU A 91 -18.37 -1.32 6.53
C LEU A 91 -17.83 -0.42 5.41
N LYS A 92 -16.52 -0.13 5.40
CA LYS A 92 -15.93 0.82 4.46
C LYS A 92 -15.67 0.23 3.06
N ARG A 93 -15.59 -1.10 2.93
CA ARG A 93 -15.21 -1.75 1.67
C ARG A 93 -16.22 -2.77 1.19
N LYS A 94 -16.49 -3.81 1.96
CA LYS A 94 -17.25 -4.97 1.49
C LYS A 94 -18.73 -4.65 1.22
N ILE A 95 -19.35 -3.83 2.06
CA ILE A 95 -20.74 -3.40 1.86
C ILE A 95 -20.85 -2.45 0.66
N PRO A 96 -20.09 -1.33 0.59
CA PRO A 96 -20.14 -0.44 -0.55
C PRO A 96 -19.82 -1.14 -1.87
N SER A 97 -18.81 -2.01 -1.93
CA SER A 97 -18.45 -2.70 -3.16
C SER A 97 -19.56 -3.61 -3.68
N LYS A 98 -20.22 -4.36 -2.78
CA LYS A 98 -21.39 -5.16 -3.15
C LYS A 98 -22.56 -4.30 -3.61
N MET A 99 -22.81 -3.19 -2.91
CA MET A 99 -23.87 -2.25 -3.30
C MET A 99 -23.61 -1.68 -4.70
N TYR A 100 -22.39 -1.20 -4.98
CA TYR A 100 -22.02 -0.71 -6.31
C TYR A 100 -22.12 -1.79 -7.38
N TYR A 101 -21.74 -3.03 -7.06
CA TYR A 101 -21.89 -4.16 -7.97
C TYR A 101 -23.36 -4.43 -8.34
N TYR A 102 -24.27 -4.45 -7.36
CA TYR A 102 -25.69 -4.67 -7.63
C TYR A 102 -26.33 -3.47 -8.35
N LEU A 103 -25.98 -2.24 -8.00
CA LEU A 103 -26.41 -1.05 -8.72
C LEU A 103 -25.94 -1.08 -10.17
N ALA A 104 -24.69 -1.46 -10.42
CA ALA A 104 -24.15 -1.60 -11.78
C ALA A 104 -24.92 -2.68 -12.57
N LYS A 105 -25.33 -3.78 -11.94
CA LYS A 105 -26.18 -4.78 -12.61
C LYS A 105 -27.57 -4.27 -12.97
N LEU A 106 -28.18 -3.46 -12.09
CA LEU A 106 -29.53 -2.95 -12.30
C LEU A 106 -29.55 -1.84 -13.36
N ILE A 107 -28.63 -0.87 -13.25
CA ILE A 107 -28.69 0.41 -13.99
C ILE A 107 -27.60 0.51 -15.08
N GLY A 108 -26.62 -0.40 -15.07
CA GLY A 108 -25.45 -0.31 -15.94
C GLY A 108 -25.69 -0.63 -17.41
N ASN A 109 -24.82 -0.07 -18.26
CA ASN A 109 -24.74 -0.39 -19.68
C ASN A 109 -24.24 -1.84 -19.90
N GLN A 110 -24.44 -2.39 -21.11
CA GLN A 110 -24.05 -3.78 -21.44
C GLN A 110 -22.58 -4.12 -21.10
N THR A 111 -21.67 -3.15 -21.18
CA THR A 111 -20.25 -3.31 -20.81
C THR A 111 -20.03 -3.44 -19.30
N MET A 112 -20.90 -2.86 -18.45
CA MET A 112 -20.83 -2.93 -16.98
C MET A 112 -21.59 -4.11 -16.38
N LYS A 113 -22.47 -4.75 -17.18
CA LYS A 113 -23.30 -5.90 -16.77
C LYS A 113 -22.59 -7.25 -16.98
N LYS A 114 -21.51 -7.28 -17.77
CA LYS A 114 -20.62 -8.44 -17.92
C LYS A 114 -19.69 -8.55 -16.71
#